data_AF-A0A920QU93-F1
#
_entry.id   AF-A0A920QU93-F1
#
_cell.length_a   1.000
_cell.length_b   1.000
_cell.length_c   1.000
_cell.angle_alpha   90.00
_cell.angle_beta   90.00
_cell.angle_gamma   90.00
#
_symmetry.space_group_name_H-M   'P 1'
#
loop_
_entity.id
_entity.type
_entity.pdbx_description
1 polymer ?
#
loop_
_entity_poly.entity_id
_entity_poly.type
_entity_poly.pdbx_seq_one_letter_code
_entity_poly.pdbx_strand_id
1 'polypeptide(L)'
;MKPDLTVYDALRSCFPAGTVSGAPKIRPMEIIAEVEAEKRGPYGGAVGYFSFSGNMDTALVLRTGIYKDGVMYIQAGGGVVQTA
;
A
#
# COMPACT_ATOMS: atom_id res chain seq x y z
N MET A 1 -20.96 -1.72 2.87
CA MET A 1 -20.28 -1.41 4.14
C MET A 1 -21.24 -1.75 5.27
N LYS A 2 -20.77 -2.27 6.42
CA LYS A 2 -21.68 -2.46 7.55
C LYS A 2 -22.19 -1.10 8.04
N PRO A 3 -23.43 -0.98 8.56
CA PRO A 3 -24.03 0.32 8.90
C PRO A 3 -23.25 1.11 9.99
N ASP A 4 -22.48 0.41 10.82
CA ASP A 4 -21.69 0.94 11.92
C ASP A 4 -20.24 1.29 11.53
N LEU A 5 -19.87 1.14 10.25
CA LEU A 5 -18.51 1.35 9.76
C LEU A 5 -18.43 2.52 8.77
N THR A 6 -17.29 3.20 8.78
CA THR A 6 -16.98 4.36 7.95
C THR A 6 -15.91 4.04 6.92
N VAL A 7 -15.78 4.83 5.85
CA VAL A 7 -14.73 4.64 4.82
C VAL A 7 -13.31 4.53 5.38
N TYR A 8 -13.05 5.10 6.56
CA TYR A 8 -11.77 4.94 7.28
C TYR A 8 -11.55 3.50 7.77
N ASP A 9 -12.60 2.82 8.23
CA ASP A 9 -12.56 1.41 8.62
C ASP A 9 -12.34 0.49 7.41
N ALA A 10 -12.94 0.84 6.26
CA ALA A 10 -12.66 0.16 4.99
C ALA A 10 -11.18 0.30 4.61
N LEU A 11 -10.63 1.52 4.65
CA LEU A 11 -9.21 1.70 4.33
C LEU A 11 -8.34 0.92 5.31
N ARG A 12 -8.57 1.05 6.61
CA ARG A 12 -7.77 0.37 7.65
C ARG A 12 -7.79 -1.15 7.51
N SER A 13 -8.94 -1.74 7.18
CA SER A 13 -9.07 -3.19 7.03
C SER A 13 -8.42 -3.72 5.75
N CYS A 14 -8.50 -2.97 4.66
CA CYS A 14 -7.95 -3.37 3.37
C CYS A 14 -6.46 -3.06 3.23
N PHE A 15 -5.94 -2.07 3.96
CA PHE A 15 -4.57 -1.58 3.81
C PHE A 15 -3.51 -2.43 4.55
N PRO A 16 -2.28 -2.55 4.02
CA PRO A 16 -1.91 -2.29 2.62
C PRO A 16 -2.50 -3.36 1.69
N ALA A 17 -2.53 -3.06 0.39
CA ALA A 17 -3.13 -3.96 -0.59
C ALA A 17 -2.37 -5.27 -0.75
N GLY A 18 -3.11 -6.37 -0.88
CA GLY A 18 -2.56 -7.72 -1.03
C GLY A 18 -1.62 -7.88 -2.23
N THR A 19 -1.82 -7.12 -3.30
CA THR A 19 -1.01 -7.16 -4.53
C THR A 19 0.43 -6.67 -4.32
N VAL A 20 0.69 -5.86 -3.31
CA VAL A 20 2.01 -5.28 -3.00
C VAL A 20 2.61 -5.82 -1.71
N SER A 21 1.84 -6.60 -0.94
CA SER A 21 2.31 -7.30 0.26
C SER A 21 2.52 -8.78 0.05
N GLY A 22 1.56 -9.49 -0.56
CA GLY A 22 1.50 -10.96 -0.64
C GLY A 22 0.40 -11.57 0.25
N ALA A 23 0.35 -12.91 0.26
CA ALA A 23 -0.59 -13.70 1.05
C ALA A 23 0.12 -14.86 1.78
N PRO A 24 -0.29 -15.21 3.02
CA PRO A 24 -1.29 -14.55 3.88
C PRO A 24 -0.78 -13.22 4.47
N LYS A 25 -1.48 -12.09 4.22
CA LYS A 25 -0.99 -10.69 4.31
C LYS A 25 0.11 -10.40 5.34
N ILE A 26 -0.10 -10.76 6.61
CA ILE A 26 0.81 -10.42 7.72
C ILE A 26 2.21 -11.02 7.51
N ARG A 27 2.30 -12.31 7.15
CA ARG A 27 3.61 -12.98 7.09
C ARG A 27 4.51 -12.45 5.96
N PRO A 28 4.03 -12.23 4.72
CA PRO A 28 4.81 -11.57 3.69
C PRO A 28 5.21 -10.14 4.06
N MET A 29 4.39 -9.38 4.79
CA MET A 29 4.79 -8.04 5.25
C MET A 29 5.97 -8.09 6.24
N GLU A 30 6.00 -9.08 7.13
CA GLU A 30 7.14 -9.30 8.03
C GLU A 30 8.40 -9.65 7.22
N ILE A 31 8.30 -10.58 6.27
CA ILE A 31 9.43 -10.95 5.40
C ILE A 31 9.91 -9.73 4.61
N ILE A 32 9.01 -8.96 4.02
CA ILE A 32 9.33 -7.70 3.32
C ILE A 32 10.12 -6.76 4.24
N ALA A 33 9.68 -6.60 5.49
CA ALA A 33 10.36 -5.76 6.47
C ALA A 33 11.74 -6.32 6.91
N GLU A 34 11.92 -7.65 6.88
CA GLU A 34 13.20 -8.31 7.16
C GLU A 34 14.20 -8.16 6.00
N VAL A 35 13.72 -8.19 4.75
CA VAL A 35 14.59 -8.22 3.55
C VAL A 35 14.84 -6.85 2.92
N GLU A 36 13.93 -5.89 3.07
CA GLU A 36 14.11 -4.54 2.55
C GLU A 36 14.98 -3.72 3.51
N ALA A 37 16.06 -3.12 2.97
CA ALA A 37 17.01 -2.33 3.77
C ALA A 37 16.42 -1.02 4.32
N GLU A 38 15.34 -0.52 3.69
CA GLU A 38 14.70 0.75 4.02
C GLU A 38 13.18 0.61 4.07
N LYS A 39 12.54 1.54 4.78
CA LYS A 39 11.08 1.65 4.77
C LYS A 39 10.61 2.09 3.39
N ARG A 40 9.55 1.47 2.87
CA ARG A 40 8.94 1.79 1.56
C ARG A 40 8.46 3.23 1.38
N GLY A 41 8.29 3.99 2.47
CA GLY A 41 7.73 5.34 2.40
C GLY A 41 6.37 5.32 1.71
N PRO A 42 6.16 6.14 0.66
CA PRO A 42 4.91 6.14 -0.10
C PRO A 42 4.66 4.84 -0.91
N TYR A 43 5.69 4.08 -1.31
CA TYR A 43 5.53 2.93 -2.20
C TYR A 43 4.66 1.83 -1.57
N GLY A 44 3.65 1.36 -2.31
CA GLY A 44 2.66 0.40 -1.80
C GLY A 44 1.65 1.01 -0.82
N GLY A 45 1.73 2.33 -0.57
CA GLY A 45 0.77 3.12 0.17
C GLY A 45 -0.47 3.50 -0.65
N ALA A 46 -1.24 4.45 -0.15
CA ALA A 46 -2.45 4.95 -0.80
C ALA A 46 -2.41 6.48 -0.92
N VAL A 47 -2.86 7.00 -2.07
CA VAL A 47 -3.04 8.43 -2.34
C VAL A 47 -4.46 8.69 -2.83
N GLY A 48 -5.12 9.73 -2.34
CA GLY A 48 -6.53 9.95 -2.65
C GLY A 48 -7.18 11.00 -1.76
N TYR A 49 -8.50 10.93 -1.62
CA TYR A 49 -9.28 11.89 -0.82
C TYR A 49 -10.36 11.21 0.03
N PHE A 50 -10.79 11.96 1.04
CA PHE A 50 -12.02 11.72 1.80
C PHE A 50 -12.91 12.96 1.68
N SER A 51 -14.20 12.78 1.45
CA SER A 51 -15.15 13.89 1.38
C SER A 51 -15.97 14.00 2.67
N PHE A 52 -16.47 15.21 2.94
CA PHE A 52 -17.44 15.43 4.03
C PHE A 52 -18.78 14.72 3.82
N SER A 53 -19.06 14.27 2.60
CA SER A 53 -20.22 13.43 2.28
C SER A 53 -20.00 11.95 2.59
N GLY A 54 -18.85 11.58 3.16
CA GLY A 54 -18.53 10.20 3.53
C GLY A 54 -17.99 9.34 2.39
N ASN A 55 -17.61 9.94 1.26
CA ASN A 55 -16.98 9.21 0.15
C ASN A 55 -15.46 9.16 0.31
N MET A 56 -14.85 8.13 -0.26
CA MET A 56 -13.40 7.98 -0.36
C MET A 56 -13.06 7.44 -1.75
N ASP A 57 -11.98 7.94 -2.32
CA ASP A 57 -11.33 7.33 -3.47
C ASP A 57 -9.82 7.38 -3.27
N THR A 58 -9.15 6.25 -3.48
CA THR A 58 -7.71 6.11 -3.27
C THR A 58 -7.11 5.21 -4.33
N ALA A 59 -5.95 5.61 -4.86
CA ALA A 59 -5.10 4.78 -5.71
C ALA A 59 -3.89 4.25 -4.92
N LEU A 60 -3.42 3.06 -5.29
CA LEU A 60 -2.14 2.55 -4.79
C LEU A 60 -1.00 3.37 -5.35
N VAL A 61 -0.05 3.73 -4.48
CA VAL A 61 1.15 4.48 -4.86
C VAL A 61 2.14 3.50 -5.51
N LEU A 62 1.93 3.26 -6.79
CA LEU A 62 2.76 2.48 -7.70
C LEU A 62 3.05 3.32 -8.95
N ARG A 63 4.13 3.01 -9.68
CA ARG A 63 4.56 3.79 -10.87
C ARG A 63 4.64 5.31 -10.58
N THR A 64 5.09 5.66 -9.38
CA THR A 64 5.16 7.03 -8.87
C THR A 64 6.62 7.36 -8.55
N GLY A 65 7.06 8.56 -8.95
CA GLY A 65 8.35 9.12 -8.52
C GLY A 65 8.15 10.07 -7.35
N ILE A 66 8.94 9.90 -6.28
CA ILE A 66 8.99 10.82 -5.15
C ILE A 66 10.21 11.72 -5.36
N TYR A 67 10.00 13.02 -5.54
CA TYR A 67 11.10 13.98 -5.69
C TYR A 67 11.37 14.66 -4.35
N LYS A 68 12.62 14.56 -3.88
CA LYS A 68 13.06 15.17 -2.63
C LYS A 68 14.53 15.57 -2.75
N ASP A 69 14.86 16.80 -2.35
CA ASP A 69 16.23 17.31 -2.26
C ASP A 69 17.08 17.10 -3.52
N GLY A 70 16.49 17.34 -4.70
CA GLY A 70 17.19 17.16 -5.98
C GLY A 70 17.19 15.73 -6.52
N VAL A 71 16.69 14.75 -5.76
CA VAL A 71 16.73 13.32 -6.09
C VAL A 71 15.32 12.79 -6.34
N MET A 72 15.15 12.02 -7.42
CA MET A 72 13.91 11.30 -7.73
C MET A 72 14.03 9.83 -7.32
N TYR A 73 13.17 9.40 -6.40
CA TYR A 73 13.07 8.03 -5.92
C TYR A 73 11.93 7.32 -6.65
N ILE A 74 12.25 6.25 -7.38
CA ILE A 74 11.25 5.43 -8.10
C ILE A 74 11.41 4.00 -7.59
N GLN A 75 10.36 3.45 -6.99
CA GLN A 75 10.35 2.09 -6.48
C GLN A 75 9.39 1.22 -7.29
N ALA A 76 9.81 -0.04 -7.52
CA ALA A 76 9.06 -1.06 -8.22
C ALA A 76 9.28 -2.42 -7.53
N GLY A 77 8.41 -3.38 -7.82
CA GLY A 77 8.48 -4.72 -7.25
C GLY A 77 7.61 -5.70 -8.04
N GLY A 78 7.54 -6.95 -7.56
CA GLY A 78 6.80 -8.02 -8.22
C GLY A 78 6.33 -9.08 -7.24
N GLY A 79 5.33 -9.86 -7.65
CA GLY A 79 4.85 -11.01 -6.88
C GLY A 79 5.78 -12.21 -7.09
N VAL A 80 6.31 -12.75 -5.99
CA VAL A 80 7.11 -13.97 -6.01
C VAL A 80 6.24 -15.15 -5.64
N VAL A 81 6.25 -16.19 -6.48
CA VAL A 81 5.51 -17.43 -6.28
C VAL A 81 6.41 -18.61 -6.62
N GLN A 82 6.09 -19.77 -6.07
CA GLN A 82 6.70 -21.00 -6.52
C GLN A 82 6.21 -21.34 -7.93
N THR A 83 7.12 -21.80 -8.79
CA THR A 83 6.79 -22.50 -10.03
C THR A 83 6.88 -23.99 -9.77
N ALA A 84 5.83 -24.73 -10.14
CA ALA A 84 5.78 -26.20 -10.01
C ALA A 84 6.88 -26.89 -10.82
#